data_AF-A0A7X7JVG1-F1
#
_entry.id   AF-A0A7X7JVG1-F1
#
_cell.length_a   1.000
_cell.length_b   1.000
_cell.length_c   1.000
_cell.angle_alpha   90.00
_cell.angle_beta   90.00
_cell.angle_gamma   90.00
#
_symmetry.space_group_name_H-M   'P 1'
#
loop_
_entity.id
_entity.type
_entity.pdbx_description
1 polymer ?
#
loop_
_entity_poly.entity_id
_entity_poly.type
_entity_poly.pdbx_seq_one_letter_code
_entity_poly.pdbx_strand_id
1 'polypeptide(L)'
;MTGRWPTTLLAALGGLAAGIGGTVAEAPAVAGLGWAVLAGTALSLMLHGVGLRVLGVVLVLLGVLGGVLSVLGTAWLATAFVPVLAGGVLMAMFGPGWAAGRKARPPSEDPWKLLDQGEDPTI
;
A
#
# COMPACT_ATOMS: atom_id res chain seq x y z
N MET A 1 -6.72 -3.17 10.79
CA MET A 1 -6.77 -3.31 9.31
C MET A 1 -7.51 -2.17 8.62
N THR A 2 -8.44 -1.48 9.28
CA THR A 2 -9.26 -0.39 8.70
C THR A 2 -8.49 0.82 8.20
N GLY A 3 -7.36 1.20 8.83
CA GLY A 3 -6.62 2.41 8.48
C GLY A 3 -5.94 2.41 7.10
N ARG A 4 -5.63 1.24 6.53
CA ARG A 4 -4.91 1.13 5.23
C ARG A 4 -5.82 0.87 4.04
N TRP A 5 -7.09 0.55 4.28
CA TRP A 5 -8.06 0.15 3.26
C TRP A 5 -8.33 1.23 2.19
N PRO A 6 -8.53 2.51 2.55
CA PRO A 6 -8.81 3.56 1.56
C PRO A 6 -7.63 3.75 0.60
N THR A 7 -6.41 3.72 1.13
CA THR A 7 -5.17 3.88 0.37
C THR A 7 -4.91 2.72 -0.58
N THR A 8 -5.13 1.49 -0.14
CA THR A 8 -5.00 0.31 -1.01
C THR A 8 -6.04 0.31 -2.12
N LEU A 9 -7.28 0.71 -1.80
CA LEU A 9 -8.34 0.83 -2.80
C LEU A 9 -8.01 1.89 -3.85
N LEU A 10 -7.55 3.06 -3.43
CA LEU A 10 -7.15 4.15 -4.34
C LEU A 10 -6.07 3.68 -5.32
N ALA A 11 -5.00 3.07 -4.81
CA ALA A 11 -3.91 2.60 -5.65
C ALA A 11 -4.35 1.45 -6.58
N ALA A 12 -5.19 0.54 -6.09
CA ALA A 12 -5.71 -0.58 -6.89
C ALA A 12 -6.65 -0.10 -8.01
N LEU A 13 -7.55 0.84 -7.73
CA LEU A 13 -8.43 1.45 -8.72
C LEU A 13 -7.64 2.18 -9.81
N GLY A 14 -6.60 2.91 -9.42
CA GLY A 14 -5.71 3.56 -10.37
C GLY A 14 -4.95 2.58 -11.26
N GLY A 15 -4.38 1.53 -10.67
CA GLY A 15 -3.70 0.47 -11.42
C GLY A 15 -4.63 -0.27 -12.38
N LEU A 16 -5.87 -0.57 -11.95
CA LEU A 16 -6.90 -1.16 -12.79
C LEU A 16 -7.28 -0.26 -13.97
N ALA A 17 -7.58 1.01 -13.71
CA ALA A 17 -7.96 1.97 -14.74
C ALA A 17 -6.84 2.15 -15.77
N ALA A 18 -5.59 2.23 -15.32
CA ALA A 18 -4.42 2.33 -16.20
C ALA A 18 -4.16 1.04 -17.00
N GLY A 19 -4.30 -0.12 -16.36
CA GLY A 19 -4.08 -1.42 -17.01
C GLY A 19 -5.13 -1.71 -18.09
N ILE A 20 -6.40 -1.53 -17.75
CA ILE A 20 -7.52 -1.71 -18.69
C ILE A 20 -7.47 -0.63 -19.77
N GLY A 21 -7.34 0.64 -19.38
CA GLY A 21 -7.29 1.76 -20.32
C GLY A 21 -6.13 1.66 -21.29
N GLY A 22 -4.93 1.27 -20.82
CA GLY A 22 -3.77 1.04 -21.66
C GLY A 22 -3.94 -0.16 -22.61
N THR A 23 -4.65 -1.21 -22.18
CA THR A 23 -4.94 -2.37 -23.05
C THR A 23 -5.91 -2.00 -24.16
N VAL A 24 -6.96 -1.23 -23.83
CA VAL A 24 -7.97 -0.77 -24.80
C VAL A 24 -7.38 0.25 -25.77
N ALA A 25 -6.48 1.11 -25.30
CA ALA A 25 -5.81 2.12 -26.12
C ALA A 25 -4.59 1.57 -26.90
N GLU A 26 -4.37 0.26 -26.91
CA GLU A 26 -3.22 -0.41 -27.55
C GLU A 26 -1.86 0.20 -27.13
N ALA A 27 -1.76 0.66 -25.88
CA ALA A 27 -0.57 1.27 -25.30
C ALA A 27 0.12 0.27 -24.35
N PRO A 28 0.97 -0.64 -24.86
CA PRO A 28 1.51 -1.77 -24.09
C PRO A 28 2.34 -1.34 -22.88
N ALA A 29 3.08 -0.23 -23.00
CA ALA A 29 3.87 0.33 -21.90
C ALA A 29 2.97 0.80 -20.74
N VAL A 30 1.86 1.47 -21.06
CA VAL A 30 0.90 1.97 -20.06
C VAL A 30 0.13 0.82 -19.41
N ALA A 31 -0.29 -0.16 -20.22
CA ALA A 31 -0.93 -1.37 -19.71
C ALA A 31 -0.02 -2.13 -18.73
N GLY A 32 1.24 -2.36 -19.10
CA GLY A 32 2.23 -3.03 -18.24
C GLY A 32 2.46 -2.30 -16.92
N LEU A 33 2.53 -0.97 -16.95
CA LEU A 33 2.62 -0.14 -15.75
C LEU A 33 1.39 -0.25 -14.84
N GLY A 34 0.18 -0.23 -15.43
CA GLY A 34 -1.05 -0.43 -14.66
C GLY A 34 -1.08 -1.78 -13.93
N TRP A 35 -0.67 -2.85 -14.61
CA TRP A 35 -0.58 -4.19 -14.02
C TRP A 35 0.52 -4.29 -12.95
N ALA A 36 1.67 -3.66 -13.17
CA ALA A 36 2.75 -3.59 -12.19
C ALA A 36 2.32 -2.86 -10.90
N VAL A 37 1.59 -1.76 -11.05
CA VAL A 37 0.98 -1.04 -9.92
C VAL A 37 0.03 -1.95 -9.15
N LEU A 38 -0.87 -2.65 -9.86
CA LEU A 38 -1.80 -3.61 -9.25
C LEU A 38 -1.06 -4.68 -8.44
N ALA A 39 -0.01 -5.29 -9.00
CA ALA A 39 0.81 -6.28 -8.30
C ALA A 39 1.50 -5.67 -7.06
N GLY A 40 2.04 -4.45 -7.19
CA GLY A 40 2.59 -3.70 -6.06
C GLY A 40 1.55 -3.46 -4.96
N THR A 41 0.32 -3.09 -5.33
CA THR A 41 -0.76 -2.89 -4.34
C THR A 41 -1.18 -4.18 -3.65
N ALA A 42 -1.19 -5.32 -4.34
CA ALA A 42 -1.41 -6.62 -3.71
C ALA A 42 -0.29 -6.97 -2.72
N LEU A 43 0.97 -6.70 -3.10
CA LEU A 43 2.13 -6.92 -2.23
C LEU A 43 2.06 -6.08 -0.94
N SER A 44 1.45 -4.89 -0.99
CA SER A 44 1.24 -4.05 0.19
C SER A 44 0.43 -4.72 1.31
N LEU A 45 -0.41 -5.70 0.97
CA LEU A 45 -1.21 -6.44 1.95
C LEU A 45 -0.36 -7.38 2.80
N MET A 46 0.76 -7.86 2.24
CA MET A 46 1.72 -8.78 2.87
C MET A 46 2.82 -8.04 3.65
N LEU A 47 3.15 -6.81 3.25
CA LEU A 47 4.19 -6.00 3.88
C LEU A 47 3.69 -5.30 5.15
N HIS A 48 4.63 -5.09 6.09
CA HIS A 48 4.39 -4.41 7.36
C HIS A 48 5.56 -3.45 7.67
N GLY A 49 5.28 -2.35 8.37
CA GLY A 49 6.30 -1.41 8.84
C GLY A 49 7.04 -0.68 7.69
N VAL A 50 8.37 -0.71 7.74
CA VAL A 50 9.24 0.02 6.77
C VAL A 50 9.03 -0.46 5.33
N GLY A 51 8.68 -1.74 5.12
CA GLY A 51 8.43 -2.28 3.78
C GLY A 51 7.29 -1.58 3.03
N LEU A 52 6.25 -1.11 3.74
CA LEU A 52 5.16 -0.31 3.15
C LEU A 52 5.65 1.06 2.68
N ARG A 53 6.65 1.61 3.37
CA ARG A 53 7.21 2.92 3.01
C ARG A 53 7.99 2.84 1.70
N VAL A 54 8.85 1.82 1.59
CA VAL A 54 9.61 1.54 0.37
C VAL A 54 8.67 1.27 -0.79
N LEU A 55 7.66 0.42 -0.58
CA LEU A 55 6.66 0.14 -1.59
C LEU A 55 5.87 1.40 -2.01
N GLY A 56 5.51 2.26 -1.06
CA GLY A 56 4.87 3.54 -1.34
C GLY A 56 5.71 4.42 -2.25
N VAL A 57 7.01 4.56 -1.98
CA VAL A 57 7.95 5.30 -2.84
C VAL A 57 8.01 4.70 -4.25
N VAL A 58 8.07 3.37 -4.35
CA VAL A 58 8.06 2.69 -5.66
C VAL A 58 6.76 2.98 -6.42
N LEU A 59 5.60 2.93 -5.75
CA LEU A 59 4.30 3.25 -6.37
C LEU A 59 4.22 4.71 -6.82
N VAL A 60 4.82 5.65 -6.07
CA VAL A 60 4.94 7.05 -6.51
C VAL A 60 5.74 7.14 -7.80
N LEU A 61 6.92 6.50 -7.86
CA LEU A 61 7.76 6.51 -9.06
C LEU A 61 7.03 5.89 -10.26
N LEU A 62 6.32 4.78 -10.07
CA LEU A 62 5.50 4.16 -11.11
C LEU A 62 4.35 5.07 -11.55
N GLY A 63 3.73 5.78 -10.63
CA GLY A 63 2.68 6.75 -10.94
C GLY A 63 3.18 7.96 -11.74
N VAL A 64 4.35 8.51 -11.39
CA VAL A 64 5.00 9.57 -12.20
C VAL A 64 5.35 9.05 -13.58
N LEU A 65 6.02 7.90 -13.66
CA LEU A 65 6.44 7.31 -14.92
C LEU A 65 5.23 6.99 -15.83
N GLY A 66 4.19 6.40 -15.26
CA GLY A 66 2.93 6.13 -15.96
C GLY A 66 2.22 7.40 -16.43
N GLY A 67 2.22 8.46 -15.62
CA GLY A 67 1.70 9.77 -16.01
C GLY A 67 2.46 10.36 -17.21
N VAL A 68 3.80 10.35 -17.17
CA VAL A 68 4.64 10.86 -18.27
C VAL A 68 4.41 10.06 -19.55
N LEU A 69 4.43 8.72 -19.48
CA LEU A 69 4.19 7.87 -20.64
C LEU A 69 2.77 8.04 -21.20
N SER A 70 1.79 8.28 -20.34
CA SER A 70 0.41 8.56 -20.77
C SER A 70 0.32 9.87 -21.55
N VAL A 71 1.05 10.92 -21.16
CA VAL A 71 1.08 12.19 -21.91
C VAL A 71 1.69 12.00 -23.31
N LEU A 72 2.67 11.11 -23.46
CA LEU A 72 3.32 10.82 -24.74
C LEU A 72 2.49 9.92 -25.67
N GLY A 73 1.53 9.15 -25.13
CA GLY A 73 0.68 8.24 -25.90
C GLY A 73 -0.78 8.70 -25.98
N THR A 74 -1.49 8.70 -24.85
CA THR A 74 -2.92 9.01 -24.74
C THR A 74 -3.19 9.80 -23.48
N ALA A 75 -3.26 11.14 -23.62
CA ALA A 75 -3.25 12.08 -22.50
C ALA A 75 -4.33 11.84 -21.43
N TRP A 76 -5.49 11.29 -21.79
CA TRP A 76 -6.55 10.99 -20.83
C TRP A 76 -6.16 9.91 -19.81
N LEU A 77 -5.24 8.98 -20.16
CA LEU A 77 -4.74 7.95 -19.25
C LEU A 77 -3.91 8.53 -18.10
N ALA A 78 -3.40 9.76 -18.21
CA ALA A 78 -2.68 10.42 -17.12
C ALA A 78 -3.56 10.54 -15.86
N THR A 79 -4.88 10.68 -16.04
CA THR A 79 -5.84 10.75 -14.93
C THR A 79 -5.93 9.44 -14.14
N ALA A 80 -5.67 8.29 -14.77
CA ALA A 80 -5.68 6.98 -14.11
C ALA A 80 -4.50 6.80 -13.14
N PHE A 81 -3.39 7.51 -13.34
CA PHE A 81 -2.21 7.43 -12.47
C PHE A 81 -2.26 8.41 -11.27
N VAL A 82 -3.15 9.39 -11.29
CA VAL A 82 -3.40 10.28 -10.13
C VAL A 82 -3.75 9.51 -8.85
N PRO A 83 -4.72 8.57 -8.86
CA PRO A 83 -5.03 7.78 -7.67
C PRO A 83 -3.89 6.83 -7.26
N VAL A 84 -3.06 6.36 -8.20
CA VAL A 84 -1.85 5.57 -7.91
C VAL A 84 -0.83 6.41 -7.14
N LEU A 85 -0.56 7.62 -7.61
CA LEU A 85 0.32 8.58 -6.95
C LEU A 85 -0.16 8.90 -5.54
N ALA A 86 -1.44 9.24 -5.40
CA ALA A 86 -2.04 9.53 -4.10
C ALA A 86 -1.90 8.33 -3.13
N GLY A 87 -2.21 7.11 -3.59
CA GLY A 87 -2.07 5.90 -2.80
C GLY A 87 -0.61 5.62 -2.40
N GLY A 88 0.34 5.80 -3.33
CA GLY A 88 1.77 5.64 -3.08
C GLY A 88 2.31 6.66 -2.06
N VAL A 89 1.95 7.93 -2.18
CA VAL A 89 2.34 9.00 -1.24
C VAL A 89 1.81 8.68 0.15
N LEU A 90 0.53 8.31 0.26
CA LEU A 90 -0.07 7.98 1.55
C LEU A 90 0.58 6.73 2.17
N MET A 91 0.95 5.73 1.38
CA MET A 91 1.76 4.59 1.86
C MET A 91 3.16 5.01 2.32
N ALA A 92 3.82 5.91 1.60
CA ALA A 92 5.16 6.40 1.95
C ALA A 92 5.17 7.29 3.20
N MET A 93 4.09 8.03 3.45
CA MET A 93 3.96 8.89 4.62
C MET A 93 3.48 8.13 5.86
N PHE A 94 2.43 7.31 5.72
CA PHE A 94 1.72 6.70 6.85
C PHE A 94 1.98 5.19 7.02
N GLY A 95 2.68 4.55 6.07
CA GLY A 95 2.93 3.10 6.03
C GLY A 95 3.51 2.49 7.32
N PRO A 96 4.57 3.06 7.92
CA PRO A 96 5.10 2.56 9.19
C PRO A 96 4.12 2.72 10.37
N GLY A 97 3.34 3.80 10.35
CA GLY A 97 2.39 4.16 11.41
C GLY A 97 1.15 3.28 11.45
N TRP A 98 0.81 2.58 10.36
CA TRP A 98 -0.32 1.64 10.35
C TRP A 98 -0.10 0.39 11.22
N ALA A 99 1.15 0.10 11.59
CA ALA A 99 1.47 -0.93 12.57
C ALA A 99 1.18 -0.49 14.02
N ALA A 100 1.22 0.82 14.31
CA ALA A 100 1.07 1.38 15.66
C ALA A 100 -0.34 1.21 16.25
N GLY A 101 -1.34 0.84 15.43
CA GLY A 101 -2.69 0.51 15.89
C GLY A 101 -2.83 -0.86 16.55
N ARG A 102 -1.83 -1.75 16.43
CA ARG A 102 -1.74 -2.91 17.34
C ARG A 102 -1.21 -2.36 18.65
N LYS A 103 -2.13 -2.04 19.59
CA LYS A 103 -1.78 -1.86 21.00
C LYS A 103 -0.72 -2.91 21.32
N ALA A 104 0.48 -2.47 21.73
CA ALA A 104 1.47 -3.39 22.27
C ALA A 104 0.70 -4.25 23.26
N ARG A 105 0.67 -5.58 23.02
CA ARG A 105 0.11 -6.50 23.99
C ARG A 105 0.81 -6.11 25.30
N PRO A 106 0.07 -5.72 26.37
CA PRO A 106 0.73 -5.42 27.62
C PRO A 106 1.68 -6.60 27.88
N PRO A 107 2.95 -6.32 28.24
CA PRO A 107 3.91 -7.40 28.49
C PRO A 107 3.18 -8.40 29.38
N SER A 108 3.04 -9.65 28.92
CA SER A 108 2.37 -10.65 29.74
C SER A 108 3.11 -10.64 31.06
N GLU A 109 2.42 -10.33 32.14
CA GLU A 109 3.02 -10.37 33.46
C GLU A 109 3.70 -11.72 33.59
N ASP A 110 4.98 -11.68 33.95
CA ASP A 110 5.78 -12.89 34.05
C ASP A 110 5.08 -13.81 35.05
N PRO A 111 4.64 -15.01 34.64
CA PRO A 111 3.89 -15.89 35.53
C PRO A 111 4.65 -16.20 36.83
N TRP A 112 5.99 -16.12 36.80
CA TRP A 112 6.83 -16.24 37.98
C TRP A 112 6.71 -15.05 38.94
N LYS A 113 6.52 -13.82 38.43
CA LYS A 113 6.27 -12.63 39.26
C LYS A 113 4.89 -12.62 39.91
N LEU A 114 3.90 -13.26 39.28
CA LEU A 114 2.56 -13.43 39.86
C LEU A 114 2.60 -14.45 41.01
N LEU A 115 3.34 -15.55 40.81
CA LEU A 115 3.61 -16.55 41.87
C LEU A 115 4.36 -15.95 43.07
N ASP A 116 5.38 -15.11 42.84
CA ASP A 116 6.11 -14.41 43.91
C ASP A 116 5.23 -13.41 44.69
N GLN A 117 4.16 -12.90 44.07
CA GLN A 117 3.18 -12.02 44.71
C GLN A 117 2.05 -12.79 45.40
N GLY A 118 2.07 -14.13 45.34
CA GLY A 118 1.03 -14.99 45.91
C GLY A 118 -0.27 -15.01 45.12
N GLU A 119 -0.27 -14.48 43.89
CA GLU A 119 -1.39 -14.57 42.96
C GLU A 119 -1.23 -15.84 42.11
N ASP A 120 -2.25 -16.71 42.12
CA ASP A 120 -2.25 -17.93 41.32
C ASP A 120 -2.52 -17.56 39.84
N PRO A 121 -1.58 -17.81 38.92
CA PRO A 121 -1.69 -17.41 37.52
C PRO A 121 -2.69 -18.27 36.71
N THR A 122 -3.39 -19.21 37.34
CA THR A 122 -4.32 -20.15 36.67
C THR A 122 -5.82 -19.83 36.87
N ILE A 123 -6.16 -18.79 37.63
CA ILE A 123 -7.55 -18.39 37.95
C ILE A 123 -7.97 -17.13 37.18
#